data_AF-A0A4Y9PVB0-F1
#
_entry.id   AF-A0A4Y9PVB0-F1
#
_cell.length_a   1.000
_cell.length_b   1.000
_cell.length_c   1.000
_cell.angle_alpha   90.00
_cell.angle_beta   90.00
_cell.angle_gamma   90.00
#
_symmetry.space_group_name_H-M   'P 1'
#
loop_
_entity.id
_entity.type
_entity.pdbx_description
1 polymer ?
#
loop_
_entity_poly.entity_id
_entity_poly.type
_entity_poly.pdbx_seq_one_letter_code
_entity_poly.pdbx_strand_id
1 'polypeptide(L)'
;MTRRRLLVSIVAVATFVALASGGAAAAAWLASATVTAQASSATVATTLTQAGGLTTTYRYAGTASQTARGTLAIANTGRAPLTYTLASQSTGSAALAQKTTLQLWTGTCGTTVPSTGVITTTLADPAPALPAGARTIAPGATVTVCVATRISGTDASAANAALQGQSVTVAFRVTGAVGSHWTATAESAPFTQTAYRIDSAAAPSCTASRWGEVTLAWTAPANRVAGSPVTYRLFDTASGDTVDTVTADAATASVTLGGYDLPRNGTFALAIEARDATSGTTAAPSQPVSVIRTTPWNLGILFPSLRCS
;
A
#
# COMPACT_ATOMS: atom_id res chain seq x y z
N MET A 1 30.33 -40.53 37.75
CA MET A 1 30.72 -39.15 38.11
C MET A 1 32.23 -39.19 38.34
N THR A 2 33.13 -38.43 37.73
CA THR A 2 33.07 -37.09 37.12
C THR A 2 34.32 -36.96 36.24
N ARG A 3 34.19 -36.66 34.94
CA ARG A 3 35.34 -36.37 34.04
C ARG A 3 35.73 -34.90 34.18
N ARG A 4 36.95 -34.63 34.68
CA ARG A 4 37.61 -33.32 34.53
C ARG A 4 38.38 -33.30 33.20
N ARG A 5 38.01 -32.40 32.29
CA ARG A 5 38.79 -32.07 31.09
C ARG A 5 39.76 -30.94 31.45
N LEU A 6 41.05 -31.21 31.40
CA LEU A 6 42.09 -30.18 31.40
C LEU A 6 42.53 -29.96 29.95
N LEU A 7 42.46 -28.68 29.55
CA LEU A 7 43.15 -28.11 28.40
C LEU A 7 44.64 -28.37 28.51
N VAL A 8 45.28 -28.80 27.41
CA VAL A 8 46.73 -28.65 27.23
C VAL A 8 46.99 -28.15 25.81
N SER A 9 47.48 -26.93 25.74
CA SER A 9 48.11 -26.30 24.58
C SER A 9 49.43 -27.00 24.29
N ILE A 10 49.60 -27.59 23.10
CA ILE A 10 50.87 -28.20 22.70
C ILE A 10 51.65 -27.20 21.85
N VAL A 11 52.66 -26.61 22.48
CA VAL A 11 53.75 -25.87 21.85
C VAL A 11 54.67 -26.89 21.17
N ALA A 12 54.83 -26.80 19.85
CA ALA A 12 55.77 -27.62 19.11
C ALA A 12 57.16 -26.96 19.14
N VAL A 13 58.09 -27.56 19.90
CA VAL A 13 59.52 -27.27 19.83
C VAL A 13 60.15 -28.27 18.87
N ALA A 14 60.64 -27.81 17.72
CA ALA A 14 61.39 -28.62 16.78
C ALA A 14 62.89 -28.39 17.01
N THR A 15 63.56 -29.34 17.68
CA THR A 15 65.02 -29.36 17.79
C THR A 15 65.55 -30.37 16.77
N PHE A 16 66.17 -29.89 15.70
CA PHE A 16 66.80 -30.72 14.68
C PHE A 16 68.28 -30.93 15.05
N VAL A 17 68.62 -32.11 15.56
CA VAL A 17 70.02 -32.52 15.77
C VAL A 17 70.44 -33.36 14.56
N ALA A 18 71.37 -32.83 13.78
CA ALA A 18 72.07 -33.57 12.74
C ALA A 18 73.27 -34.30 13.35
N LEU A 19 73.29 -35.63 13.27
CA LEU A 19 74.51 -36.41 13.32
C LEU A 19 74.46 -37.52 12.26
N ALA A 20 75.44 -37.47 11.36
CA ALA A 20 75.77 -38.49 10.41
C ALA A 20 76.80 -39.46 11.02
N SER A 21 76.54 -40.78 10.93
CA SER A 21 77.53 -41.82 10.57
C SER A 21 77.04 -43.22 10.96
N GLY A 22 77.16 -44.19 10.04
CA GLY A 22 77.24 -45.61 10.36
C GLY A 22 75.98 -46.42 10.08
N GLY A 23 76.10 -47.40 9.17
CA GLY A 23 74.97 -48.15 8.62
C GLY A 23 74.22 -49.00 9.64
N ALA A 24 72.91 -48.80 9.67
CA ALA A 24 71.90 -49.79 10.05
C ALA A 24 70.62 -49.39 9.31
N ALA A 25 69.89 -50.36 8.76
CA ALA A 25 68.57 -50.12 8.21
C ALA A 25 67.64 -49.67 9.34
N ALA A 26 67.46 -48.36 9.49
CA ALA A 26 66.47 -47.80 10.39
C ALA A 26 65.12 -47.79 9.66
N ALA A 27 64.19 -48.62 10.12
CA ALA A 27 62.78 -48.46 9.78
C ALA A 27 62.31 -47.13 10.39
N ALA A 28 62.28 -46.07 9.59
CA ALA A 28 61.62 -44.84 9.96
C ALA A 28 60.11 -45.07 9.84
N TRP A 29 59.43 -45.19 10.98
CA TRP A 29 57.98 -45.06 11.03
C TRP A 29 57.65 -43.58 10.79
N LEU A 30 57.42 -43.23 9.52
CA LEU A 30 56.74 -41.99 9.17
C LEU A 30 55.29 -42.14 9.61
N ALA A 31 54.96 -41.67 10.81
CA ALA A 31 53.58 -41.42 11.19
C ALA A 31 53.08 -40.24 10.34
N SER A 32 52.53 -40.51 9.16
CA SER A 32 51.75 -39.52 8.44
C SER A 32 50.41 -39.37 9.17
N ALA A 33 50.34 -38.38 10.07
CA ALA A 33 49.05 -37.91 10.54
C ALA A 33 48.39 -37.17 9.36
N THR A 34 47.57 -37.87 8.58
CA THR A 34 46.70 -37.24 7.59
C THR A 34 45.68 -36.39 8.36
N VAL A 35 45.95 -35.09 8.47
CA VAL A 35 44.95 -34.12 8.94
C VAL A 35 43.93 -33.97 7.82
N THR A 36 42.81 -34.67 7.93
CA THR A 36 41.66 -34.46 7.04
C THR A 36 40.96 -33.17 7.46
N ALA A 37 41.32 -32.07 6.80
CA ALA A 37 40.52 -30.85 6.86
C ALA A 37 39.31 -31.01 5.92
N GLN A 38 38.11 -31.15 6.49
CA GLN A 38 36.88 -31.04 5.71
C GLN A 38 36.53 -29.55 5.55
N ALA A 39 36.76 -29.01 4.36
CA ALA A 39 36.14 -27.77 3.92
C ALA A 39 34.76 -28.11 3.36
N SER A 40 33.69 -27.74 4.08
CA SER A 40 32.34 -27.76 3.51
C SER A 40 32.03 -26.38 2.94
N SER A 41 31.45 -26.33 1.74
CA SER A 41 30.99 -25.06 1.16
C SER A 41 29.87 -24.49 2.02
N ALA A 42 30.04 -23.25 2.50
CA ALA A 42 28.97 -22.56 3.18
C ALA A 42 27.90 -22.17 2.16
N THR A 43 26.66 -22.60 2.38
CA THR A 43 25.53 -22.26 1.51
C THR A 43 24.96 -20.90 1.90
N VAL A 44 24.60 -20.09 0.90
CA VAL A 44 23.85 -18.85 1.09
C VAL A 44 22.41 -19.10 0.64
N ALA A 45 21.45 -18.81 1.52
CA ALA A 45 20.03 -18.96 1.21
C ALA A 45 19.24 -18.00 2.10
N THR A 46 18.19 -17.41 1.54
CA THR A 46 17.33 -16.48 2.27
C THR A 46 15.89 -16.67 1.88
N THR A 47 14.99 -16.40 2.81
CA THR A 47 13.56 -16.26 2.53
C THR A 47 13.05 -14.92 3.03
N LEU A 48 11.98 -14.45 2.40
CA LEU A 48 11.27 -13.23 2.75
C LEU A 48 9.78 -13.56 2.79
N THR A 49 9.13 -13.28 3.91
CA THR A 49 7.69 -13.51 4.06
C THR A 49 7.03 -12.22 4.53
N GLN A 50 6.02 -11.77 3.79
CA GLN A 50 5.20 -10.63 4.17
C GLN A 50 3.90 -11.12 4.81
N ALA A 51 3.47 -10.45 5.88
CA ALA A 51 2.20 -10.72 6.53
C ALA A 51 1.55 -9.40 7.02
N GLY A 52 0.27 -9.49 7.40
CA GLY A 52 -0.51 -8.36 7.91
C GLY A 52 -1.28 -7.58 6.85
N GLY A 53 -1.86 -6.45 7.25
CA GLY A 53 -2.80 -5.65 6.46
C GLY A 53 -2.14 -4.54 5.65
N LEU A 54 -1.06 -4.83 4.93
CA LEU A 54 -0.43 -3.85 4.03
C LEU A 54 -1.23 -3.63 2.75
N THR A 55 -1.98 -4.65 2.29
CA THR A 55 -3.02 -4.45 1.27
C THR A 55 -4.19 -3.71 1.90
N THR A 56 -4.44 -2.47 1.48
CA THR A 56 -5.42 -1.61 2.14
C THR A 56 -6.03 -0.56 1.20
N THR A 57 -7.24 -0.11 1.56
CA THR A 57 -7.91 1.02 0.94
C THR A 57 -7.97 2.16 1.94
N TYR A 58 -7.24 3.24 1.67
CA TYR A 58 -7.24 4.44 2.49
C TYR A 58 -8.50 5.28 2.22
N ARG A 59 -9.45 5.22 3.16
CA ARG A 59 -10.59 6.14 3.22
C ARG A 59 -10.29 7.25 4.20
N TYR A 60 -10.08 8.46 3.71
CA TYR A 60 -9.70 9.60 4.54
C TYR A 60 -10.16 10.91 3.90
N ALA A 61 -10.63 11.84 4.73
CA ALA A 61 -10.81 13.24 4.37
C ALA A 61 -9.62 14.04 4.90
N GLY A 62 -9.12 15.00 4.12
CA GLY A 62 -8.08 15.92 4.57
C GLY A 62 -6.66 15.42 4.30
N THR A 63 -5.76 15.62 5.26
CA THR A 63 -4.32 15.60 5.01
C THR A 63 -3.67 14.24 5.21
N ALA A 64 -4.17 13.37 6.10
CA ALA A 64 -3.53 12.08 6.37
C ALA A 64 -4.51 10.92 6.46
N SER A 65 -4.06 9.73 6.08
CA SER A 65 -4.84 8.50 6.22
C SER A 65 -4.62 7.79 7.56
N GLN A 66 -5.49 6.83 7.85
CA GLN A 66 -5.19 5.78 8.83
C GLN A 66 -3.91 5.02 8.44
N THR A 67 -3.25 4.43 9.42
CA THR A 67 -2.00 3.69 9.22
C THR A 67 -2.28 2.21 8.97
N ALA A 68 -1.90 1.70 7.80
CA ALA A 68 -1.81 0.27 7.53
C ALA A 68 -0.53 -0.32 8.11
N ARG A 69 -0.59 -1.58 8.52
CA ARG A 69 0.52 -2.25 9.22
C ARG A 69 0.69 -3.68 8.74
N GLY A 70 1.93 -4.13 8.75
CA GLY A 70 2.29 -5.51 8.51
C GLY A 70 3.70 -5.81 8.96
N THR A 71 4.20 -6.96 8.55
CA THR A 71 5.51 -7.45 8.91
C THR A 71 6.22 -8.06 7.71
N LEU A 72 7.55 -8.01 7.75
CA LEU A 72 8.46 -8.68 6.84
C LEU A 72 9.37 -9.56 7.68
N ALA A 73 9.23 -10.87 7.55
CA ALA A 73 10.14 -11.83 8.18
C ALA A 73 11.26 -12.16 7.18
N ILE A 74 12.49 -11.80 7.54
CA ILE A 74 13.70 -12.11 6.76
C ILE A 74 14.40 -13.25 7.48
N ALA A 75 14.56 -14.39 6.81
CA ALA A 75 15.26 -15.53 7.39
C ALA A 75 16.50 -15.88 6.58
N ASN A 76 17.62 -16.08 7.28
CA ASN A 76 18.83 -16.66 6.71
C ASN A 76 18.76 -18.17 6.88
N THR A 77 18.38 -18.89 5.83
CA THR A 77 18.29 -20.36 5.82
C THR A 77 19.61 -21.02 5.40
N GLY A 78 20.62 -20.22 5.10
CA GLY A 78 21.98 -20.65 4.78
C GLY A 78 22.81 -20.99 6.02
N ARG A 79 24.09 -21.27 5.77
CA ARG A 79 25.09 -21.61 6.79
C ARG A 79 26.11 -20.50 7.06
N ALA A 80 26.11 -19.44 6.26
CA ALA A 80 26.96 -18.26 6.44
C ALA A 80 26.17 -17.05 6.95
N PRO A 81 26.73 -16.18 7.81
CA PRO A 81 26.11 -14.91 8.17
C PRO A 81 25.95 -14.03 6.92
N LEU A 82 24.77 -13.41 6.76
CA LEU A 82 24.46 -12.59 5.59
C LEU A 82 24.25 -11.13 6.00
N THR A 83 24.80 -10.22 5.19
CA THR A 83 24.49 -8.78 5.25
C THR A 83 23.40 -8.46 4.25
N TYR A 84 22.32 -7.83 4.70
CA TYR A 84 21.10 -7.61 3.92
C TYR A 84 20.93 -6.17 3.46
N THR A 85 20.45 -6.04 2.23
CA THR A 85 19.86 -4.81 1.69
C THR A 85 18.40 -5.06 1.30
N LEU A 86 17.61 -3.99 1.29
CA LEU A 86 16.20 -4.01 0.90
C LEU A 86 16.02 -3.12 -0.33
N ALA A 87 15.23 -3.60 -1.28
CA ALA A 87 14.74 -2.85 -2.41
C ALA A 87 13.22 -2.93 -2.44
N SER A 88 12.58 -1.86 -2.94
CA SER A 88 11.15 -1.83 -3.25
C SER A 88 10.96 -1.67 -4.74
N GLN A 89 10.00 -2.40 -5.27
CA GLN A 89 9.51 -2.22 -6.63
C GLN A 89 8.04 -1.83 -6.55
N SER A 90 7.72 -0.66 -7.08
CA SER A 90 6.36 -0.12 -7.12
C SER A 90 5.86 0.02 -8.56
N THR A 91 4.62 -0.37 -8.81
CA THR A 91 3.90 -0.16 -10.07
C THR A 91 2.57 0.54 -9.81
N GLY A 92 2.01 1.21 -10.82
CA GLY A 92 0.79 2.01 -10.70
C GLY A 92 1.10 3.49 -10.46
N SER A 93 0.40 4.13 -9.52
CA SER A 93 0.53 5.55 -9.26
C SER A 93 1.83 5.91 -8.52
N ALA A 94 2.72 6.62 -9.22
CA ALA A 94 3.90 7.23 -8.62
C ALA A 94 3.54 8.31 -7.58
N ALA A 95 2.48 9.09 -7.81
CA ALA A 95 2.04 10.13 -6.88
C ALA A 95 1.58 9.53 -5.55
N LEU A 96 0.82 8.44 -5.59
CA LEU A 96 0.41 7.72 -4.38
C LEU A 96 1.61 7.10 -3.67
N ALA A 97 2.55 6.51 -4.40
CA ALA A 97 3.78 5.94 -3.82
C ALA A 97 4.62 7.01 -3.09
N GLN A 98 4.80 8.19 -3.70
CA GLN A 98 5.55 9.30 -3.11
C GLN A 98 4.87 9.88 -1.87
N LYS A 99 3.53 9.94 -1.87
CA LYS A 99 2.76 10.48 -0.74
C LYS A 99 2.56 9.49 0.40
N THR A 100 2.76 8.20 0.14
CA THR A 100 2.65 7.15 1.16
C THR A 100 3.97 7.02 1.90
N THR A 101 3.99 7.47 3.15
CA THR A 101 5.11 7.26 4.07
C THR A 101 5.26 5.76 4.34
N LEU A 102 6.50 5.28 4.26
CA LEU A 102 6.92 3.95 4.68
C LEU A 102 7.74 4.07 5.96
N GLN A 103 7.35 3.35 7.01
CA GLN A 103 8.07 3.27 8.27
C GLN A 103 8.48 1.84 8.56
N LEU A 104 9.77 1.63 8.87
CA LEU A 104 10.36 0.32 9.12
C LEU A 104 11.07 0.31 10.48
N TRP A 105 10.84 -0.72 11.29
CA TRP A 105 11.57 -0.93 12.54
C TRP A 105 11.64 -2.41 12.91
N THR A 106 12.56 -2.79 13.79
CA THR A 106 12.67 -4.15 14.34
C THR A 106 12.14 -4.21 15.77
N GLY A 107 11.66 -5.38 16.19
CA GLY A 107 11.13 -5.61 17.53
C GLY A 107 9.67 -6.05 17.50
N THR A 108 8.89 -5.65 18.50
CA THR A 108 7.46 -6.00 18.57
C THR A 108 6.65 -5.10 17.64
N CYS A 109 5.93 -5.72 16.70
CA CYS A 109 5.05 -5.01 15.76
C CYS A 109 3.73 -4.66 16.45
N GLY A 110 3.77 -3.66 17.32
CA GLY A 110 2.61 -3.13 18.04
C GLY A 110 1.80 -2.10 17.25
N THR A 111 0.78 -1.55 17.92
CA THR A 111 -0.11 -0.52 17.38
C THR A 111 0.52 0.87 17.32
N THR A 112 1.63 1.09 18.03
CA THR A 112 2.37 2.36 18.05
C THR A 112 3.72 2.20 17.35
N VAL A 113 4.03 3.12 16.45
CA VAL A 113 5.37 3.21 15.86
C VAL A 113 6.33 3.74 16.94
N PRO A 114 7.48 3.10 17.18
CA PRO A 114 8.45 3.59 18.17
C PRO A 114 8.95 5.00 17.85
N SER A 115 9.36 5.77 18.86
CA SER A 115 9.93 7.11 18.66
C SER A 115 11.41 7.07 18.21
N THR A 116 12.10 5.95 18.38
CA THR A 116 13.53 5.79 18.08
C THR A 116 13.80 4.54 17.26
N GLY A 117 14.82 4.57 16.40
CA GLY A 117 15.24 3.41 15.61
C GLY A 117 14.33 3.06 14.43
N VAL A 118 13.39 3.94 14.10
CA VAL A 118 12.50 3.83 12.94
C VAL A 118 13.16 4.47 11.72
N ILE A 119 13.19 3.73 10.62
CA ILE A 119 13.50 4.28 9.31
C ILE A 119 12.20 4.82 8.72
N THR A 120 12.19 6.10 8.34
CA THR A 120 11.04 6.74 7.69
C THR A 120 11.44 7.19 6.29
N THR A 121 10.69 6.76 5.29
CA THR A 121 10.87 7.10 3.87
C THR A 121 9.50 7.09 3.18
N THR A 122 9.44 6.92 1.87
CA THR A 122 8.21 6.78 1.09
C THR A 122 8.16 5.44 0.36
N LEU A 123 6.98 5.00 -0.09
CA LEU A 123 6.87 3.80 -0.93
C LEU A 123 7.50 3.97 -2.32
N ALA A 124 7.80 5.22 -2.73
CA ALA A 124 8.52 5.51 -3.97
C ALA A 124 10.04 5.34 -3.85
N ASP A 125 10.58 5.15 -2.64
CA ASP A 125 12.00 4.88 -2.44
C ASP A 125 12.34 3.48 -3.00
N PRO A 126 13.22 3.36 -4.01
CA PRO A 126 13.56 2.06 -4.58
C PRO A 126 14.51 1.25 -3.69
N ALA A 127 15.17 1.87 -2.72
CA ALA A 127 16.19 1.24 -1.87
C ALA A 127 16.08 1.69 -0.40
N PRO A 128 14.93 1.44 0.26
CA PRO A 128 14.71 1.85 1.63
C PRO A 128 15.71 1.17 2.57
N ALA A 129 16.28 1.95 3.50
CA ALA A 129 17.25 1.41 4.45
C ALA A 129 16.60 0.38 5.39
N LEU A 130 17.27 -0.75 5.61
CA LEU A 130 16.87 -1.70 6.65
C LEU A 130 17.19 -1.15 8.05
N PRO A 131 16.31 -1.38 9.04
CA PRO A 131 16.63 -1.12 10.44
C PRO A 131 17.87 -1.91 10.87
N ALA A 132 18.68 -1.37 11.78
CA ALA A 132 19.98 -1.93 12.15
C ALA A 132 19.92 -3.42 12.54
N GLY A 133 18.87 -3.82 13.28
CA GLY A 133 18.68 -5.22 13.72
C GLY A 133 18.40 -6.23 12.61
N ALA A 134 18.10 -5.77 11.39
CA ALA A 134 17.82 -6.62 10.23
C ALA A 134 18.94 -6.58 9.16
N ARG A 135 20.02 -5.82 9.40
CA ARG A 135 21.12 -5.68 8.42
C ARG A 135 22.06 -6.87 8.39
N THR A 136 22.18 -7.60 9.50
CA THR A 136 23.03 -8.78 9.58
C THR A 136 22.29 -9.87 10.32
N ILE A 137 22.09 -11.01 9.67
CA ILE A 137 21.32 -12.13 10.24
C ILE A 137 22.20 -13.37 10.28
N ALA A 138 22.33 -13.93 11.48
CA ALA A 138 23.08 -15.15 11.71
C ALA A 138 22.46 -16.36 10.96
N PRO A 139 23.25 -17.39 10.63
CA PRO A 139 22.73 -18.62 10.04
C PRO A 139 21.58 -19.22 10.86
N GLY A 140 20.50 -19.62 10.19
CA GLY A 140 19.30 -20.20 10.83
C GLY A 140 18.43 -19.21 11.61
N ALA A 141 18.82 -17.94 11.72
CA ALA A 141 18.04 -16.92 12.41
C ALA A 141 17.01 -16.26 11.50
N THR A 142 15.95 -15.74 12.12
CA THR A 142 14.91 -14.95 11.46
C THR A 142 14.75 -13.64 12.21
N VAL A 143 14.66 -12.54 11.46
CA VAL A 143 14.37 -11.20 12.00
C VAL A 143 13.07 -10.70 11.40
N THR A 144 12.19 -10.22 12.27
CA THR A 144 10.94 -9.57 11.86
C THR A 144 11.12 -8.05 11.82
N VAL A 145 10.88 -7.48 10.65
CA VAL A 145 10.79 -6.03 10.42
C VAL A 145 9.31 -5.66 10.39
N CYS A 146 8.91 -4.77 11.26
CA CYS A 146 7.58 -4.19 11.27
C CYS A 146 7.50 -3.10 10.19
N VAL A 147 6.38 -3.07 9.49
CA VAL A 147 6.11 -2.14 8.40
C VAL A 147 4.85 -1.37 8.73
N ALA A 148 4.90 -0.05 8.62
CA ALA A 148 3.72 0.79 8.67
C ALA A 148 3.70 1.74 7.47
N THR A 149 2.51 1.91 6.90
CA THR A 149 2.28 2.80 5.77
C THR A 149 1.11 3.73 6.05
N ARG A 150 1.23 4.98 5.65
CA ARG A 150 0.14 5.95 5.69
C ARG A 150 0.34 7.00 4.61
N ILE A 151 -0.75 7.52 4.07
CA ILE A 151 -0.69 8.71 3.22
C ILE A 151 -0.40 9.91 4.12
N SER A 152 0.66 10.65 3.80
CA SER A 152 1.13 11.79 4.56
C SER A 152 0.55 13.11 4.09
N GLY A 153 0.46 14.05 5.03
CA GLY A 153 -0.28 15.30 4.93
C GLY A 153 0.50 16.56 5.21
N THR A 154 1.83 16.54 5.04
CA THR A 154 2.66 17.72 5.28
C THR A 154 2.36 18.88 4.32
N ASP A 155 1.64 18.61 3.23
CA ASP A 155 1.21 19.62 2.27
C ASP A 155 -0.26 19.94 2.58
N ALA A 156 -0.49 21.00 3.35
CA ALA A 156 -1.77 21.37 3.95
C ALA A 156 -2.87 21.86 2.95
N SER A 157 -2.87 21.41 1.70
CA SER A 157 -3.83 21.85 0.67
C SER A 157 -4.31 20.68 -0.20
N ALA A 158 -5.18 20.96 -1.18
CA ALA A 158 -5.94 20.05 -2.07
C ALA A 158 -5.17 18.90 -2.78
N ALA A 159 -3.88 18.70 -2.49
CA ALA A 159 -3.00 17.71 -3.11
C ALA A 159 -3.46 16.25 -2.94
N ASN A 160 -4.00 15.87 -1.77
CA ASN A 160 -4.43 14.49 -1.54
C ASN A 160 -5.79 14.15 -2.15
N ALA A 161 -6.59 15.16 -2.54
CA ALA A 161 -7.82 14.93 -3.30
C ALA A 161 -7.51 14.34 -4.69
N ALA A 162 -6.39 14.72 -5.30
CA ALA A 162 -5.94 14.17 -6.58
C ALA A 162 -5.53 12.69 -6.50
N LEU A 163 -5.23 12.19 -5.29
CA LEU A 163 -4.89 10.77 -5.08
C LEU A 163 -6.12 9.86 -5.10
N GLN A 164 -7.32 10.40 -4.97
CA GLN A 164 -8.54 9.61 -4.85
C GLN A 164 -8.78 8.74 -6.09
N GLY A 165 -8.98 7.44 -5.89
CA GLY A 165 -9.13 6.44 -6.95
C GLY A 165 -7.81 5.92 -7.51
N GLN A 166 -6.66 6.40 -7.03
CA GLN A 166 -5.35 5.90 -7.44
C GLN A 166 -4.98 4.64 -6.67
N SER A 167 -4.17 3.79 -7.31
CA SER A 167 -3.65 2.55 -6.74
C SER A 167 -2.15 2.43 -6.98
N VAL A 168 -1.46 1.78 -6.05
CA VAL A 168 -0.05 1.39 -6.16
C VAL A 168 0.10 -0.04 -5.67
N THR A 169 0.87 -0.84 -6.40
CA THR A 169 1.24 -2.20 -5.99
C THR A 169 2.74 -2.23 -5.73
N VAL A 170 3.14 -2.77 -4.58
CA VAL A 170 4.54 -2.79 -4.13
C VAL A 170 4.95 -4.21 -3.76
N ALA A 171 6.15 -4.60 -4.15
CA ALA A 171 6.82 -5.81 -3.68
C ALA A 171 8.19 -5.44 -3.09
N PHE A 172 8.58 -6.12 -2.02
CA PHE A 172 9.89 -5.96 -1.41
C PHE A 172 10.82 -7.09 -1.84
N ARG A 173 12.08 -6.73 -2.10
CA ARG A 173 13.15 -7.67 -2.41
C ARG A 173 14.28 -7.49 -1.41
N VAL A 174 14.71 -8.56 -0.78
CA VAL A 174 15.90 -8.57 0.06
C VAL A 174 17.04 -9.26 -0.66
N THR A 175 18.24 -8.71 -0.53
CA THR A 175 19.48 -9.31 -1.02
C THR A 175 20.43 -9.49 0.16
N GLY A 176 20.67 -10.73 0.55
CA GLY A 176 21.68 -11.09 1.53
C GLY A 176 22.99 -11.41 0.83
N ALA A 177 24.12 -10.91 1.35
CA ALA A 177 25.44 -11.11 0.75
C ALA A 177 26.49 -11.57 1.77
N VAL A 178 27.44 -12.38 1.30
CA VAL A 178 28.74 -12.65 1.94
C VAL A 178 29.84 -12.08 1.05
N GLY A 179 30.41 -10.95 1.46
CA GLY A 179 31.33 -10.20 0.60
C GLY A 179 30.65 -9.72 -0.69
N SER A 180 31.40 -9.65 -1.79
CA SER A 180 30.95 -9.15 -3.09
C SER A 180 30.45 -10.22 -4.07
N HIS A 181 30.74 -11.50 -3.80
CA HIS A 181 30.58 -12.58 -4.80
C HIS A 181 29.45 -13.56 -4.50
N TRP A 182 28.99 -13.63 -3.25
CA TRP A 182 27.97 -14.59 -2.83
C TRP A 182 26.73 -13.84 -2.39
N THR A 183 25.66 -13.95 -3.17
CA THR A 183 24.39 -13.31 -2.87
C THR A 183 23.24 -14.32 -2.90
N ALA A 184 22.25 -14.09 -2.05
CA ALA A 184 20.97 -14.79 -2.05
C ALA A 184 19.87 -13.74 -2.03
N THR A 185 18.84 -13.90 -2.87
CA THR A 185 17.74 -12.94 -2.96
C THR A 185 16.41 -13.61 -2.72
N ALA A 186 15.51 -12.90 -2.04
CA ALA A 186 14.13 -13.32 -1.88
C ALA A 186 13.19 -12.13 -2.06
N GLU A 187 11.99 -12.42 -2.55
CA GLU A 187 10.95 -11.43 -2.83
C GLU A 187 9.71 -11.75 -2.00
N SER A 188 9.02 -10.70 -1.53
CA SER A 188 7.75 -10.84 -0.84
C SER A 188 6.62 -11.00 -1.84
N ALA A 189 5.47 -11.48 -1.37
CA ALA A 189 4.23 -11.27 -2.11
C ALA A 189 4.01 -9.76 -2.33
N PRO A 190 3.47 -9.35 -3.50
CA PRO A 190 3.08 -7.97 -3.72
C PRO A 190 1.86 -7.62 -2.87
N PHE A 191 1.78 -6.38 -2.41
CA PHE A 191 0.61 -5.82 -1.75
C PHE A 191 0.14 -4.56 -2.48
N THR A 192 -1.17 -4.31 -2.45
CA THR A 192 -1.78 -3.19 -3.18
C THR A 192 -2.39 -2.19 -2.20
N GLN A 193 -2.07 -0.93 -2.40
CA GLN A 193 -2.65 0.18 -1.65
C GLN A 193 -3.44 1.08 -2.57
N THR A 194 -4.65 1.42 -2.17
CA THR A 194 -5.53 2.30 -2.93
C THR A 194 -5.96 3.47 -2.07
N ALA A 195 -6.10 4.65 -2.68
CA ALA A 195 -6.78 5.77 -2.06
C ALA A 195 -8.22 5.75 -2.55
N TYR A 196 -9.20 5.89 -1.64
CA TYR A 196 -10.62 5.58 -1.83
C TYR A 196 -11.25 6.23 -3.10
N ARG A 197 -12.04 7.29 -3.06
CA ARG A 197 -12.99 7.70 -4.12
C ARG A 197 -14.29 6.90 -4.14
N ILE A 198 -15.36 7.62 -3.83
CA ILE A 198 -16.73 7.17 -4.02
C ILE A 198 -17.04 6.96 -5.51
N ASP A 199 -17.76 5.88 -5.83
CA ASP A 199 -18.18 5.57 -7.20
C ASP A 199 -19.20 6.59 -7.72
N SER A 200 -19.41 6.62 -9.04
CA SER A 200 -20.51 7.40 -9.62
C SER A 200 -21.85 6.87 -9.14
N ALA A 201 -22.80 7.78 -8.92
CA ALA A 201 -24.21 7.41 -8.80
C ALA A 201 -24.71 6.78 -10.11
N ALA A 202 -25.77 5.98 -10.03
CA ALA A 202 -26.45 5.52 -11.24
C ALA A 202 -27.03 6.71 -12.02
N ALA A 203 -27.26 6.52 -13.33
CA ALA A 203 -27.96 7.51 -14.13
C ALA A 203 -29.33 7.80 -13.48
N PRO A 204 -29.72 9.08 -13.33
CA PRO A 204 -31.02 9.42 -12.77
C PRO A 204 -32.13 8.95 -13.72
N SER A 205 -33.09 8.22 -13.16
CA SER A 205 -34.37 7.98 -13.80
C SER A 205 -35.22 9.24 -13.70
N CYS A 206 -35.92 9.58 -14.78
CA CYS A 206 -36.78 10.74 -14.85
C CYS A 206 -38.24 10.29 -14.91
N THR A 207 -39.07 10.81 -14.02
CA THR A 207 -40.50 10.54 -13.99
C THR A 207 -41.28 11.85 -13.95
N ALA A 208 -42.27 11.98 -14.83
CA ALA A 208 -43.18 13.13 -14.80
C ALA A 208 -44.11 13.01 -13.59
N SER A 209 -44.25 14.10 -12.84
CA SER A 209 -45.18 14.21 -11.72
C SER A 209 -46.43 14.98 -12.14
N ARG A 210 -47.43 15.03 -11.25
CA ARG A 210 -48.61 15.85 -11.44
C ARG A 210 -48.20 17.33 -11.46
N TRP A 211 -48.92 18.15 -12.23
CA TRP A 211 -48.70 19.61 -12.31
C TRP A 211 -47.45 20.11 -13.06
N GLY A 212 -46.83 19.26 -13.90
CA GLY A 212 -45.71 19.70 -14.75
C GLY A 212 -44.36 19.73 -14.03
N GLU A 213 -44.24 19.00 -12.92
CA GLU A 213 -42.98 18.74 -12.23
C GLU A 213 -42.33 17.45 -12.75
N VAL A 214 -41.03 17.29 -12.50
CA VAL A 214 -40.28 16.07 -12.80
C VAL A 214 -39.57 15.61 -11.53
N THR A 215 -39.72 14.33 -11.19
CA THR A 215 -38.94 13.69 -10.14
C THR A 215 -37.79 12.92 -10.76
N LEU A 216 -36.57 13.27 -10.36
CA LEU A 216 -35.35 12.54 -10.67
C LEU A 216 -35.03 11.63 -9.51
N ALA A 217 -34.81 10.34 -9.77
CA ALA A 217 -34.41 9.37 -8.76
C ALA A 217 -33.23 8.53 -9.23
N TRP A 218 -32.25 8.30 -8.37
CA TRP A 218 -31.03 7.54 -8.69
C TRP A 218 -30.63 6.62 -7.56
N THR A 219 -29.92 5.55 -7.93
CA THR A 219 -29.27 4.66 -6.97
C THR A 219 -27.94 5.26 -6.51
N ALA A 220 -27.72 5.22 -5.20
CA ALA A 220 -26.51 5.69 -4.55
C ALA A 220 -25.27 4.85 -4.98
N PRO A 221 -24.05 5.41 -4.91
CA PRO A 221 -22.81 4.70 -5.26
C PRO A 221 -22.65 3.36 -4.52
N ALA A 222 -22.23 2.32 -5.24
CA ALA A 222 -22.17 0.95 -4.70
C ALA A 222 -21.16 0.82 -3.54
N ASN A 223 -20.02 1.49 -3.63
CA ASN A 223 -18.96 1.48 -2.62
C ASN A 223 -19.17 2.46 -1.45
N ARG A 224 -20.37 3.07 -1.32
CA ARG A 224 -20.69 3.93 -0.18
C ARG A 224 -20.79 3.11 1.11
N VAL A 225 -20.56 3.75 2.25
CA VAL A 225 -20.89 3.13 3.54
C VAL A 225 -22.40 3.24 3.76
N ALA A 226 -23.04 2.11 4.02
CA ALA A 226 -24.46 2.08 4.33
C ALA A 226 -24.76 2.92 5.58
N GLY A 227 -25.82 3.74 5.52
CA GLY A 227 -26.19 4.65 6.61
C GLY A 227 -25.26 5.86 6.79
N SER A 228 -24.25 6.05 5.93
CA SER A 228 -23.47 7.29 5.89
C SER A 228 -24.06 8.28 4.89
N PRO A 229 -24.16 9.57 5.23
CA PRO A 229 -24.70 10.58 4.33
C PRO A 229 -23.75 10.82 3.15
N VAL A 230 -24.32 10.83 1.95
CA VAL A 230 -23.67 11.23 0.70
C VAL A 230 -24.36 12.49 0.21
N THR A 231 -23.58 13.48 -0.18
CA THR A 231 -24.09 14.71 -0.80
C THR A 231 -24.05 14.57 -2.30
N TYR A 232 -25.19 14.75 -2.96
CA TYR A 232 -25.36 14.71 -4.39
C TYR A 232 -25.53 16.12 -4.92
N ARG A 233 -24.70 16.51 -5.88
CA ARG A 233 -24.90 17.73 -6.66
C ARG A 233 -25.60 17.34 -7.95
N LEU A 234 -26.82 17.84 -8.14
CA LEU A 234 -27.51 17.80 -9.41
C LEU A 234 -27.11 19.05 -10.20
N PHE A 235 -26.59 18.87 -11.40
CA PHE A 235 -26.12 19.98 -12.23
C PHE A 235 -26.42 19.74 -13.71
N ASP A 236 -26.50 20.82 -14.47
CA ASP A 236 -26.58 20.76 -15.92
C ASP A 236 -25.17 20.57 -16.51
N THR A 237 -24.98 19.51 -17.28
CA THR A 237 -23.67 19.16 -17.84
C THR A 237 -23.17 20.13 -18.91
N ALA A 238 -24.07 20.89 -19.55
CA ALA A 238 -23.69 21.87 -20.57
C ALA A 238 -23.13 23.15 -19.95
N SER A 239 -23.79 23.69 -18.92
CA SER A 239 -23.39 24.93 -18.23
C SER A 239 -22.46 24.70 -17.03
N GLY A 240 -22.53 23.55 -16.38
CA GLY A 240 -21.90 23.29 -15.08
C GLY A 240 -22.69 23.83 -13.88
N ASP A 241 -23.83 24.48 -14.12
CA ASP A 241 -24.62 25.11 -13.06
C ASP A 241 -25.30 24.07 -12.17
N THR A 242 -25.20 24.29 -10.86
CA THR A 242 -25.89 23.45 -9.87
C THR A 242 -27.36 23.81 -9.86
N VAL A 243 -28.20 22.81 -10.11
CA VAL A 243 -29.66 22.94 -10.05
C VAL A 243 -30.14 22.69 -8.63
N ASP A 244 -29.66 21.63 -8.00
CA ASP A 244 -29.99 21.33 -6.60
C ASP A 244 -28.89 20.50 -5.90
N THR A 245 -28.94 20.44 -4.58
CA THR A 245 -28.05 19.61 -3.75
C THR A 245 -28.87 18.78 -2.77
N VAL A 246 -28.73 17.46 -2.86
CA VAL A 246 -29.45 16.50 -2.00
C VAL A 246 -28.45 15.78 -1.11
N THR A 247 -28.68 15.76 0.21
CA THR A 247 -27.93 14.88 1.11
C THR A 247 -28.82 13.72 1.52
N ALA A 248 -28.37 12.49 1.25
CA ALA A 248 -29.11 11.28 1.58
C ALA A 248 -28.16 10.15 2.03
N ASP A 249 -28.63 9.33 2.96
CA ASP A 249 -27.98 8.12 3.46
C ASP A 249 -28.69 6.83 2.97
N ALA A 250 -29.83 6.98 2.30
CA ALA A 250 -30.60 5.90 1.68
C ALA A 250 -29.93 5.33 0.42
N ALA A 251 -30.32 4.11 0.04
CA ALA A 251 -29.81 3.45 -1.18
C ALA A 251 -30.31 4.11 -2.47
N THR A 252 -31.41 4.85 -2.37
CA THR A 252 -32.00 5.64 -3.45
C THR A 252 -32.17 7.06 -2.95
N ALA A 253 -31.78 8.02 -3.77
CA ALA A 253 -32.02 9.44 -3.54
C ALA A 253 -32.90 9.99 -4.66
N SER A 254 -33.67 11.03 -4.36
CA SER A 254 -34.55 11.66 -5.32
C SER A 254 -34.69 13.15 -5.05
N VAL A 255 -34.98 13.90 -6.11
CA VAL A 255 -35.36 15.30 -6.07
C VAL A 255 -36.54 15.53 -7.00
N THR A 256 -37.47 16.38 -6.59
CA THR A 256 -38.56 16.85 -7.45
C THR A 256 -38.23 18.26 -7.89
N LEU A 257 -38.15 18.45 -9.20
CA LEU A 257 -37.92 19.74 -9.84
C LEU A 257 -39.25 20.31 -10.32
N GLY A 258 -39.49 21.57 -9.97
CA GLY A 258 -40.54 22.41 -10.52
C GLY A 258 -40.03 23.28 -11.66
N GLY A 259 -40.96 23.88 -12.39
CA GLY A 259 -40.64 24.72 -13.55
C GLY A 259 -39.85 25.99 -13.24
N TYR A 260 -39.62 26.35 -11.98
CA TYR A 260 -38.79 27.49 -11.59
C TYR A 260 -37.35 27.10 -11.24
N ASP A 261 -37.06 25.81 -11.04
CA ASP A 261 -35.71 25.33 -10.69
C ASP A 261 -34.76 25.36 -11.89
N LEU A 262 -35.32 25.42 -13.10
CA LEU A 262 -34.58 25.60 -14.33
C LEU A 262 -34.81 27.01 -14.88
N PRO A 263 -33.74 27.80 -15.13
CA PRO A 263 -33.87 29.24 -15.33
C PRO A 263 -34.48 29.65 -16.68
N ARG A 264 -34.42 28.78 -17.70
CA ARG A 264 -34.81 29.11 -19.08
C ARG A 264 -35.52 27.95 -19.77
N ASN A 265 -36.30 28.24 -20.81
CA ASN A 265 -36.83 27.18 -21.68
C ASN A 265 -35.72 26.53 -22.47
N GLY A 266 -35.83 25.23 -22.69
CA GLY A 266 -34.85 24.45 -23.41
C GLY A 266 -34.75 23.02 -22.90
N THR A 267 -33.80 22.30 -23.47
CA THR A 267 -33.43 20.95 -23.07
C THR A 267 -32.19 21.02 -22.19
N PHE A 268 -32.26 20.42 -21.02
CA PHE A 268 -31.18 20.36 -20.02
C PHE A 268 -30.68 18.93 -19.91
N ALA A 269 -29.35 18.76 -19.87
CA ALA A 269 -28.71 17.46 -19.73
C ALA A 269 -28.21 17.32 -18.29
N LEU A 270 -29.07 16.77 -17.43
CA LEU A 270 -28.91 16.77 -15.99
C LEU A 270 -28.15 15.54 -15.51
N ALA A 271 -27.06 15.73 -14.76
CA ALA A 271 -26.26 14.65 -14.19
C ALA A 271 -26.08 14.80 -12.68
N ILE A 272 -25.72 13.69 -12.04
CA ILE A 272 -25.51 13.61 -10.60
C ILE A 272 -24.02 13.42 -10.32
N GLU A 273 -23.45 14.28 -9.48
CA GLU A 273 -22.12 14.09 -8.91
C GLU A 273 -22.25 13.77 -7.42
N ALA A 274 -21.77 12.59 -7.02
CA ALA A 274 -21.81 12.16 -5.62
C ALA A 274 -20.54 12.61 -4.88
N ARG A 275 -20.69 13.04 -3.63
CA ARG A 275 -19.60 13.41 -2.73
C ARG A 275 -19.78 12.72 -1.38
N ASP A 276 -18.78 11.96 -0.96
CA ASP A 276 -18.74 11.39 0.39
C ASP A 276 -18.19 12.45 1.36
N ALA A 277 -19.03 12.91 2.28
CA ALA A 277 -18.63 13.89 3.29
C ALA A 277 -17.58 13.33 4.27
N THR A 278 -17.58 12.01 4.51
CA THR A 278 -16.70 11.35 5.49
C THR A 278 -15.27 11.25 4.97
N SER A 279 -15.12 10.99 3.67
CA SER A 279 -13.82 10.89 3.01
C SER A 279 -13.46 12.12 2.16
N GLY A 280 -14.36 13.09 2.03
CA GLY A 280 -14.16 14.28 1.21
C GLY A 280 -14.00 13.97 -0.29
N THR A 281 -14.38 12.78 -0.74
CA THR A 281 -14.16 12.32 -2.12
C THR A 281 -15.32 12.63 -3.03
N THR A 282 -15.02 12.95 -4.29
CA THR A 282 -16.01 13.26 -5.32
C THR A 282 -15.96 12.21 -6.43
N ALA A 283 -17.12 11.69 -6.79
CA ALA A 283 -17.27 10.71 -7.86
C ALA A 283 -17.01 11.33 -9.24
N ALA A 284 -16.96 10.49 -10.27
CA ALA A 284 -17.26 10.99 -11.61
C ALA A 284 -18.76 11.29 -11.73
N PRO A 285 -19.17 12.28 -12.55
CA PRO A 285 -20.58 12.49 -12.86
C PRO A 285 -21.25 11.23 -13.42
N SER A 286 -22.53 11.04 -13.10
CA SER A 286 -23.36 10.02 -13.73
C SER A 286 -23.56 10.30 -15.22
N GLN A 287 -24.08 9.31 -15.95
CA GLN A 287 -24.65 9.60 -17.27
C GLN A 287 -25.81 10.60 -17.13
N PRO A 288 -25.94 11.59 -18.03
CA PRO A 288 -26.97 12.60 -17.94
C PRO A 288 -28.35 12.07 -18.37
N VAL A 289 -29.41 12.70 -17.86
CA VAL A 289 -30.79 12.53 -18.32
C VAL A 289 -31.30 13.83 -18.92
N SER A 290 -32.11 13.74 -19.97
CA SER A 290 -32.64 14.91 -20.67
C SER A 290 -33.96 15.37 -20.03
N VAL A 291 -34.03 16.63 -19.63
CA VAL A 291 -35.23 17.28 -19.09
C VAL A 291 -35.54 18.51 -19.93
N ILE A 292 -36.78 18.60 -20.41
CA ILE A 292 -37.24 19.71 -21.24
C ILE A 292 -38.10 20.64 -20.39
N ARG A 293 -37.75 21.92 -20.37
CA ARG A 293 -38.58 22.99 -19.81
C ARG A 293 -39.30 23.76 -20.91
N THR A 294 -40.61 23.92 -20.74
CA THR A 294 -41.46 24.73 -21.62
C THR A 294 -42.34 25.66 -20.80
N THR A 295 -42.39 26.95 -21.19
CA THR A 295 -43.45 27.86 -20.78
C THR A 295 -44.41 28.04 -21.96
N PRO A 296 -45.67 27.61 -21.87
CA PRO A 296 -46.63 27.88 -22.91
C PRO A 296 -46.96 29.38 -22.90
N TRP A 297 -46.38 30.14 -23.82
CA TRP A 297 -46.70 31.56 -24.00
C TRP A 297 -48.14 31.81 -24.52
N ASN A 298 -48.93 30.75 -24.80
CA ASN A 298 -50.12 30.86 -25.63
C ASN A 298 -51.41 30.16 -25.13
N LEU A 299 -51.47 29.55 -23.93
CA LEU A 299 -52.62 28.69 -23.56
C LEU A 299 -53.19 28.86 -22.13
N GLY A 300 -53.02 30.02 -21.49
CA GLY A 300 -53.66 30.28 -20.17
C GLY A 300 -53.13 29.44 -18.99
N ILE A 301 -52.15 28.57 -19.22
CA ILE A 301 -51.36 27.90 -18.19
C ILE A 301 -50.18 28.82 -17.85
N LEU A 302 -50.29 29.54 -16.73
CA LEU A 302 -49.31 30.55 -16.30
C LEU A 302 -47.99 29.96 -15.76
N PHE A 303 -47.85 28.63 -15.72
CA PHE A 303 -46.76 27.97 -15.02
C PHE A 303 -45.82 27.21 -15.97
N PRO A 304 -44.49 27.36 -15.83
CA PRO A 304 -43.52 26.53 -16.55
C PRO A 304 -43.75 25.04 -16.24
N SER A 305 -43.65 24.19 -17.26
CA SER A 305 -43.76 22.74 -17.13
C SER A 305 -42.48 22.03 -17.56
N LEU A 306 -42.11 20.99 -16.83
CA LEU A 306 -40.99 20.10 -17.08
C LEU A 306 -41.49 18.76 -17.62
N ARG A 307 -40.70 18.15 -18.50
CA ARG A 307 -40.94 16.80 -19.04
C ARG A 307 -39.64 16.04 -19.21
N CYS A 308 -39.69 14.74 -18.98
CA CYS A 308 -38.61 13.83 -19.33
C CYS A 308 -38.53 13.66 -20.85
N SER A 309 -37.32 13.53 -21.37
CA SER A 309 -37.03 13.27 -22.78
C SER A 309 -36.32 11.93 -22.97
#